data_AF-A0A7H2YUD7-F1
#
_entry.id   AF-A0A7H2YUD7-F1
#
_cell.length_a   1.000
_cell.length_b   1.000
_cell.length_c   1.000
_cell.angle_alpha   90.00
_cell.angle_beta   90.00
_cell.angle_gamma   90.00
#
_symmetry.space_group_name_H-M   'P 1'
#
loop_
_entity.id
_entity.type
_entity.pdbx_description
1 polymer ?
#
loop_
_entity_poly.entity_id
_entity_poly.type
_entity_poly.pdbx_seq_one_letter_code
_entity_poly.pdbx_strand_id
1 'polypeptide(L)'
;MEIKKYRPSKGFIWTLLLVFFPIWLLFKYVPLTNQRQEQAIKKEMDYQKRKAVEVLDIVTDEEQAKLPKINYKKYALEKRNGHFWLIPREYYGDGGFNIRWPTDVNEILGSEWSEENKGNYSVVHVFMYSRQYELNDYIQNEKFSNKEPCVNKNYWFVWNGINIRLYDIYAKNLTDKQYMDVCFTALKILNEKIKEIHYVN
;
A
#
# COMPACT_ATOMS: atom_id res chain seq x y z
N MET A 1 6.88 62.53 44.49
CA MET A 1 7.39 61.22 44.93
C MET A 1 8.04 60.56 43.72
N GLU A 2 9.37 60.66 43.60
CA GLU A 2 10.10 60.15 42.44
C GLU A 2 10.27 58.62 42.57
N ILE A 3 9.77 57.89 41.57
CA ILE A 3 9.99 56.45 41.47
C ILE A 3 11.48 56.25 41.14
N LYS A 4 12.26 55.77 42.11
CA LYS A 4 13.67 55.40 41.89
C LYS A 4 13.72 54.33 40.78
N LYS A 5 14.30 54.67 39.62
CA LYS A 5 14.59 53.71 38.55
C LYS A 5 15.66 52.73 39.04
N TYR A 6 15.23 51.57 39.50
CA TYR A 6 16.14 50.48 39.85
C TYR A 6 16.86 49.99 38.59
N ARG A 7 18.19 50.16 38.54
CA ARG A 7 19.04 49.54 37.52
C ARG A 7 19.59 48.24 38.10
N PRO A 8 19.17 47.07 37.61
CA PRO A 8 19.69 45.80 38.11
C PRO A 8 21.21 45.73 37.91
N SER A 9 21.91 45.23 38.93
CA SER A 9 23.36 45.04 38.85
C SER A 9 23.67 43.97 37.79
N LYS A 10 24.83 44.09 37.13
CA LYS A 10 25.26 43.10 36.12
C LYS A 10 25.23 41.67 36.69
N GLY A 11 25.56 41.50 37.98
CA GLY A 11 25.50 40.22 38.68
C GLY A 11 24.08 39.65 38.77
N PHE A 12 23.07 40.48 39.04
CA PHE A 12 21.66 40.03 39.08
C PHE A 12 21.18 39.51 37.72
N ILE A 13 21.55 40.19 36.63
CA ILE A 13 21.22 39.75 35.25
C ILE A 13 21.90 38.41 34.94
N TRP A 14 23.16 38.22 35.34
CA TRP A 14 23.88 36.96 35.17
C TRP A 14 23.25 35.81 35.96
N THR A 15 22.87 36.03 37.21
CA THR A 15 22.17 35.02 38.01
C THR A 15 20.83 34.65 37.39
N LEU A 16 20.09 35.63 36.86
CA LEU A 16 18.82 35.38 36.18
C LEU A 16 19.03 34.52 34.91
N LEU A 17 20.02 34.85 34.09
CA LEU A 17 20.36 34.08 32.89
C LEU A 17 20.78 32.65 33.23
N LEU A 18 21.56 32.44 34.30
CA LEU A 18 21.98 31.12 34.76
C LEU A 18 20.82 30.25 35.24
N VAL A 19 19.70 30.85 35.69
CA VAL A 19 18.50 30.11 36.09
C VAL A 19 17.57 29.87 34.90
N PHE A 20 17.33 30.87 34.06
CA PHE A 20 16.41 30.74 32.92
C PHE A 20 16.96 29.87 31.78
N PHE A 21 18.28 29.87 31.56
CA PHE A 21 18.91 29.09 30.50
C PHE A 21 18.76 27.56 30.66
N PRO A 22 19.05 26.94 31.83
CA PRO A 22 18.85 25.50 32.02
C PRO A 22 17.37 25.11 31.99
N ILE A 23 16.48 25.97 32.51
CA ILE A 23 15.03 25.74 32.42
C ILE A 23 14.57 25.73 30.96
N TRP A 24 15.02 26.70 30.15
CA TRP A 24 14.71 26.76 28.73
C TRP A 24 15.28 25.57 27.94
N LEU A 25 16.49 25.12 28.27
CA LEU A 25 17.05 23.89 27.72
C LEU A 25 16.17 22.68 28.07
N LEU A 26 15.78 22.49 29.34
CA LEU A 26 14.89 21.40 29.74
C LEU A 26 13.56 21.43 28.97
N PHE A 27 12.93 22.60 28.83
CA PHE A 27 11.69 22.75 28.05
C PHE A 27 11.86 22.46 26.56
N LYS A 28 13.05 22.61 25.98
CA LYS A 28 13.32 22.21 24.59
C LYS A 28 13.67 20.74 24.45
N TYR A 29 14.47 20.18 25.36
CA TYR A 29 14.97 18.81 25.25
C TYR A 29 13.89 17.76 25.55
N VAL A 30 13.04 17.96 26.58
CA VAL A 30 11.96 17.02 26.96
C VAL A 30 10.95 16.75 25.84
N PRO A 31 10.38 17.75 25.14
CA PRO A 31 9.44 17.47 24.05
C PRO A 31 10.13 16.81 22.85
N LEU A 32 11.40 17.14 22.57
CA LEU A 32 12.18 16.50 21.50
C LEU A 32 12.47 15.02 21.81
N THR A 33 12.75 14.68 23.07
CA THR A 33 12.92 13.27 23.48
C THR A 33 11.61 12.50 23.43
N ASN A 34 10.50 13.11 23.87
CA ASN A 34 9.17 12.49 23.79
C ASN A 34 8.75 12.24 22.34
N GLN A 35 8.96 13.22 21.45
CA GLN A 35 8.68 13.05 20.02
C GLN A 35 9.51 11.93 19.38
N ARG A 36 10.80 11.81 19.72
CA ARG A 36 11.65 10.71 19.23
C ARG A 36 11.20 9.35 19.76
N GLN A 37 10.80 9.29 21.04
CA GLN A 37 10.24 8.08 21.63
C GLN A 37 8.92 7.69 20.96
N GLU A 38 8.00 8.64 20.76
CA GLU A 38 6.75 8.42 20.03
C GLU A 38 6.98 7.93 18.60
N GLN A 39 7.93 8.52 17.88
CA GLN A 39 8.30 8.07 16.53
C GLN A 39 8.87 6.66 16.52
N ALA A 40 9.73 6.31 17.50
CA ALA A 40 10.29 4.97 17.63
C ALA A 40 9.20 3.94 17.95
N ILE A 41 8.29 4.27 18.87
CA ILE A 41 7.12 3.43 19.21
C ILE A 41 6.22 3.25 17.98
N LYS A 42 5.92 4.33 17.26
CA LYS A 42 5.12 4.26 16.02
C LYS A 42 5.77 3.33 15.00
N LYS A 43 7.07 3.49 14.75
CA LYS A 43 7.81 2.65 13.80
C LYS A 43 7.78 1.17 14.18
N GLU A 44 7.93 0.87 15.46
CA GLU A 44 7.87 -0.51 15.97
C GLU A 44 6.45 -1.08 15.83
N MET A 45 5.42 -0.32 16.23
CA MET A 45 4.02 -0.74 16.04
C MET A 45 3.70 -1.01 14.57
N ASP A 46 4.13 -0.14 13.66
CA ASP A 46 3.92 -0.30 12.22
C ASP A 46 4.64 -1.54 11.68
N TYR A 47 5.84 -1.84 12.18
CA TYR A 47 6.56 -3.07 11.85
C TYR A 47 5.81 -4.32 12.33
N GLN A 48 5.35 -4.34 13.57
CA GLN A 48 4.58 -5.46 14.13
C GLN A 48 3.26 -5.67 13.38
N LYS A 49 2.57 -4.59 13.01
CA LYS A 49 1.37 -4.65 12.15
C LYS A 49 1.68 -5.29 10.81
N ARG A 50 2.72 -4.84 10.09
CA ARG A 50 3.13 -5.44 8.80
C ARG A 50 3.40 -6.94 8.94
N LYS A 51 4.18 -7.30 9.95
CA LYS A 51 4.50 -8.70 10.23
C LYS A 51 3.26 -9.54 10.51
N ALA A 52 2.31 -9.01 11.28
CA ALA A 52 1.04 -9.71 11.55
C ALA A 52 0.21 -9.96 10.27
N VAL A 53 0.21 -9.00 9.33
CA VAL A 53 -0.47 -9.16 8.04
C VAL A 53 0.26 -10.15 7.13
N GLU A 54 1.59 -10.10 7.10
CA GLU A 54 2.39 -11.09 6.35
C GLU A 54 2.05 -12.52 6.80
N VAL A 55 1.88 -12.76 8.11
CA VAL A 55 1.46 -14.08 8.61
C VAL A 55 0.08 -14.49 8.06
N LEU A 56 -0.85 -13.56 7.86
CA LEU A 56 -2.17 -13.84 7.26
C LEU A 56 -2.09 -14.16 5.77
N ASP A 57 -1.04 -13.71 5.09
CA ASP A 57 -0.84 -13.85 3.65
C ASP A 57 0.17 -14.96 3.29
N ILE A 58 0.79 -15.59 4.28
CA ILE A 58 1.63 -16.77 4.12
C ILE A 58 0.75 -18.02 4.11
N VAL A 59 0.95 -18.87 3.10
CA VAL A 59 0.41 -20.23 3.06
C VAL A 59 1.34 -21.14 3.85
N THR A 60 0.83 -21.77 4.91
CA THR A 60 1.61 -22.76 5.67
C THR A 60 1.50 -24.16 5.06
N ASP A 61 2.44 -25.04 5.38
CA ASP A 61 2.41 -26.44 4.93
C ASP A 61 1.13 -27.18 5.36
N GLU A 62 0.63 -26.88 6.57
CA GLU A 62 -0.61 -27.45 7.09
C GLU A 62 -1.83 -27.00 6.28
N GLU A 63 -1.89 -25.71 5.93
CA GLU A 63 -2.95 -25.17 5.08
C GLU A 63 -2.86 -25.75 3.67
N GLN A 64 -1.65 -25.84 3.11
CA GLN A 64 -1.43 -26.40 1.78
C GLN A 64 -1.86 -27.86 1.70
N ALA A 65 -1.67 -28.66 2.76
CA ALA A 65 -2.12 -30.04 2.84
C ALA A 65 -3.66 -30.18 2.84
N LYS A 66 -4.37 -29.16 3.33
CA LYS A 66 -5.85 -29.11 3.36
C LYS A 66 -6.46 -28.53 2.09
N LEU A 67 -5.66 -27.89 1.23
CA LEU A 67 -6.14 -27.35 -0.04
C LEU A 67 -6.32 -28.46 -1.10
N PRO A 68 -7.21 -28.25 -2.08
CA PRO A 68 -7.34 -29.16 -3.21
C PRO A 68 -6.00 -29.26 -3.97
N LYS A 69 -5.80 -30.35 -4.71
CA LYS A 69 -4.61 -30.49 -5.56
C LYS A 69 -4.57 -29.39 -6.61
N ILE A 70 -3.62 -28.47 -6.49
CA ILE A 70 -3.42 -27.35 -7.41
C ILE A 70 -2.48 -27.76 -8.55
N ASN A 71 -2.86 -27.43 -9.78
CA ASN A 71 -1.95 -27.51 -10.92
C ASN A 71 -1.04 -26.27 -10.96
N TYR A 72 0.09 -26.33 -10.27
CA TYR A 72 1.05 -25.22 -10.16
C TYR A 72 1.73 -24.80 -11.47
N LYS A 73 1.60 -25.62 -12.54
CA LYS A 73 2.02 -25.22 -13.89
C LYS A 73 1.05 -24.24 -14.54
N LYS A 74 -0.23 -24.31 -14.18
CA LYS A 74 -1.29 -23.44 -14.72
C LYS A 74 -1.61 -22.26 -13.79
N TYR A 75 -1.47 -22.45 -12.49
CA TYR A 75 -1.85 -21.45 -11.50
C TYR A 75 -0.73 -21.16 -10.51
N ALA A 76 -0.65 -19.92 -10.07
CA ALA A 76 0.01 -19.52 -8.84
C ALA A 76 -1.03 -19.44 -7.71
N LEU A 77 -0.62 -19.80 -6.51
CA LEU A 77 -1.44 -19.68 -5.30
C LEU A 77 -0.99 -18.42 -4.56
N GLU A 78 -1.93 -17.51 -4.30
CA GLU A 78 -1.75 -16.41 -3.37
C GLU A 78 -2.73 -16.51 -2.22
N LYS A 79 -2.31 -16.10 -1.03
CA LYS A 79 -3.20 -15.95 0.12
C LYS A 79 -3.31 -14.47 0.46
N ARG A 80 -4.55 -13.98 0.53
CA ARG A 80 -4.86 -12.60 0.89
C ARG A 80 -6.03 -12.59 1.86
N ASN A 81 -5.83 -11.94 3.00
CA ASN A 81 -6.85 -11.78 4.04
C ASN A 81 -7.37 -13.14 4.54
N GLY A 82 -6.51 -14.16 4.57
CA GLY A 82 -6.90 -15.53 4.95
C GLY A 82 -7.62 -16.33 3.86
N HIS A 83 -7.89 -15.75 2.69
CA HIS A 83 -8.50 -16.42 1.53
C HIS A 83 -7.43 -16.86 0.53
N PHE A 84 -7.68 -17.96 -0.18
CA PHE A 84 -6.75 -18.55 -1.14
C PHE A 84 -7.22 -18.28 -2.58
N TRP A 85 -6.34 -17.71 -3.39
CA TRP A 85 -6.61 -17.27 -4.74
C TRP A 85 -5.70 -17.99 -5.72
N LEU A 86 -6.30 -18.58 -6.75
CA LEU A 86 -5.60 -19.14 -7.88
C LEU A 86 -5.53 -18.09 -9.00
N ILE A 87 -4.31 -17.61 -9.26
CA ILE A 87 -4.00 -16.68 -10.32
C ILE A 87 -3.43 -17.46 -11.50
N PRO A 88 -3.98 -17.35 -12.73
CA PRO A 88 -3.37 -17.98 -13.90
C PRO A 88 -1.92 -17.54 -14.07
N ARG A 89 -1.01 -18.50 -14.32
CA ARG A 89 0.43 -18.26 -14.42
C ARG A 89 0.81 -17.22 -15.47
N GLU A 90 0.02 -17.13 -16.55
CA GLU A 90 0.23 -16.16 -17.63
C GLU A 90 0.07 -14.69 -17.18
N TYR A 91 -0.72 -14.45 -16.13
CA TYR A 91 -0.90 -13.12 -15.54
C TYR A 91 -0.12 -12.96 -14.22
N TYR A 92 0.41 -14.04 -13.63
CA TYR A 92 0.98 -13.96 -12.29
C TYR A 92 2.10 -12.92 -12.16
N GLY A 93 2.04 -12.12 -11.10
CA GLY A 93 2.99 -11.05 -10.79
C GLY A 93 3.31 -11.01 -9.29
N ASP A 94 4.30 -10.21 -8.92
CA ASP A 94 4.71 -10.04 -7.52
C ASP A 94 3.61 -9.32 -6.71
N GLY A 95 2.90 -10.06 -5.85
CA GLY A 95 1.86 -9.48 -5.00
C GLY A 95 0.51 -9.30 -5.69
N GLY A 96 0.24 -10.06 -6.76
CA GLY A 96 -1.00 -10.00 -7.53
C GLY A 96 -0.80 -10.50 -8.96
N PHE A 97 -1.16 -9.67 -9.94
CA PHE A 97 -1.06 -10.04 -11.36
C PHE A 97 -0.67 -8.87 -12.25
N ASN A 98 -0.33 -9.17 -13.49
CA ASN A 98 0.22 -8.28 -14.49
C ASN A 98 -0.68 -8.29 -15.72
N ILE A 99 -0.91 -7.12 -16.31
CA ILE A 99 -1.58 -6.92 -17.58
C ILE A 99 -0.55 -6.43 -18.59
N ARG A 100 -0.30 -7.21 -19.64
CA ARG A 100 0.60 -6.84 -20.74
C ARG A 100 -0.12 -5.85 -21.64
N TRP A 101 0.36 -4.61 -21.63
CA TRP A 101 -0.17 -3.56 -22.48
C TRP A 101 0.52 -3.57 -23.87
N PRO A 102 -0.23 -3.42 -24.99
CA PRO A 102 -1.70 -3.45 -25.11
C PRO A 102 -2.27 -4.87 -25.31
N THR A 103 -1.41 -5.89 -25.41
CA THR A 103 -1.78 -7.25 -25.85
C THR A 103 -2.96 -7.86 -25.08
N ASP A 104 -2.90 -7.91 -23.75
CA ASP A 104 -3.94 -8.54 -22.95
C ASP A 104 -5.24 -7.73 -22.98
N VAL A 105 -5.14 -6.40 -23.08
CA VAL A 105 -6.31 -5.51 -23.20
C VAL A 105 -7.03 -5.76 -24.51
N ASN A 106 -6.29 -5.80 -25.61
CA ASN A 106 -6.85 -6.07 -26.94
C ASN A 106 -7.49 -7.46 -26.99
N GLU A 107 -6.85 -8.47 -26.41
CA GLU A 107 -7.38 -9.85 -26.36
C GLU A 107 -8.67 -9.96 -25.53
N ILE A 108 -8.70 -9.34 -24.35
CA ILE A 108 -9.78 -9.52 -23.37
C ILE A 108 -11.00 -8.61 -23.67
N LEU A 109 -10.77 -7.41 -24.19
CA LEU A 109 -11.82 -6.44 -24.48
C LEU A 109 -12.16 -6.34 -25.97
N GLY A 110 -11.38 -6.93 -26.87
CA GLY A 110 -11.54 -6.75 -28.30
C GLY A 110 -11.16 -5.34 -28.76
N SER A 111 -10.32 -4.64 -27.99
CA SER A 111 -9.78 -3.33 -28.37
C SER A 111 -8.69 -3.46 -29.44
N GLU A 112 -8.40 -2.36 -30.13
CA GLU A 112 -7.38 -2.29 -31.18
C GLU A 112 -6.33 -1.23 -30.87
N TRP A 113 -5.82 -1.21 -29.63
CA TRP A 113 -4.79 -0.27 -29.25
C TRP A 113 -3.46 -0.61 -29.91
N SER A 114 -2.81 0.42 -30.48
CA SER A 114 -1.50 0.29 -31.13
C SER A 114 -0.38 0.02 -30.11
N GLU A 115 0.70 -0.62 -30.57
CA GLU A 115 1.90 -0.83 -29.77
C GLU A 115 2.79 0.42 -29.64
N GLU A 116 2.35 1.58 -30.15
CA GLU A 116 3.16 2.82 -30.16
C GLU A 116 3.56 3.29 -28.76
N ASN A 117 2.72 3.00 -27.76
CA ASN A 117 2.99 3.27 -26.34
C ASN A 117 3.62 2.08 -25.59
N LYS A 118 4.05 1.03 -26.29
CA LYS A 118 4.70 -0.14 -25.71
C LYS A 118 6.16 0.18 -25.42
N GLY A 119 6.45 0.51 -24.16
CA GLY A 119 7.81 0.43 -23.65
C GLY A 119 8.32 -1.02 -23.63
N ASN A 120 9.63 -1.20 -23.48
CA ASN A 120 10.30 -2.52 -23.48
C ASN A 120 9.70 -3.53 -22.47
N TYR A 121 8.99 -3.03 -21.45
CA TYR A 121 8.31 -3.85 -20.43
C TYR A 121 6.92 -3.29 -20.10
N SER A 122 6.09 -2.97 -21.10
CA SER A 122 4.76 -2.41 -20.87
C SER A 122 3.81 -3.37 -20.18
N VAL A 123 3.89 -3.36 -18.85
CA VAL A 123 3.08 -4.13 -17.93
C VAL A 123 2.46 -3.16 -16.95
N VAL A 124 1.14 -3.27 -16.79
CA VAL A 124 0.43 -2.68 -15.66
C VAL A 124 0.35 -3.74 -14.59
N HIS A 125 0.90 -3.43 -13.43
CA HIS A 125 0.84 -4.29 -12.26
C HIS A 125 -0.47 -4.04 -11.50
N VAL A 126 -1.16 -5.12 -11.15
CA VAL A 126 -2.38 -5.10 -10.35
C VAL A 126 -2.05 -5.75 -9.02
N PHE A 127 -1.79 -4.91 -8.02
CA PHE A 127 -1.52 -5.36 -6.67
C PHE A 127 -2.79 -5.80 -5.97
N MET A 128 -2.70 -6.91 -5.26
CA MET A 128 -3.73 -7.47 -4.39
C MET A 128 -3.24 -7.41 -2.94
N TYR A 129 -3.78 -6.48 -2.15
CA TYR A 129 -3.40 -6.31 -0.75
C TYR A 129 -4.50 -6.77 0.19
N SER A 130 -4.12 -7.43 1.27
CA SER A 130 -5.02 -7.68 2.39
C SER A 130 -5.47 -6.35 3.02
N ARG A 131 -6.73 -6.29 3.46
CA ARG A 131 -7.32 -5.04 3.96
C ARG A 131 -6.60 -4.47 5.19
N GLN A 132 -5.96 -5.34 5.95
CA GLN A 132 -5.19 -5.00 7.16
C GLN A 132 -3.82 -4.40 6.81
N TYR A 133 -3.41 -4.43 5.54
CA TYR A 133 -2.11 -3.95 5.09
C TYR A 133 -2.08 -2.42 5.01
N GLU A 134 -1.84 -1.77 6.16
CA GLU A 134 -1.53 -0.33 6.23
C GLU A 134 -0.04 -0.11 5.99
N LEU A 135 0.33 0.04 4.72
CA LEU A 135 1.72 0.03 4.27
C LEU A 135 2.37 1.42 4.28
N ASN A 136 2.18 2.21 5.34
CA ASN A 136 2.66 3.60 5.52
C ASN A 136 1.68 4.68 5.03
N ASP A 137 1.98 5.96 5.29
CA ASP A 137 1.18 7.14 4.94
C ASP A 137 0.79 7.24 3.44
N TYR A 138 1.41 6.45 2.55
CA TYR A 138 1.18 6.45 1.10
C TYR A 138 0.05 5.51 0.64
N ILE A 139 -0.15 4.37 1.30
CA ILE A 139 -1.15 3.34 0.98
C ILE A 139 -2.13 3.30 2.16
N GLN A 140 -2.91 4.36 2.30
CA GLN A 140 -3.91 4.46 3.37
C GLN A 140 -5.19 3.74 2.93
N ASN A 141 -5.80 3.01 3.86
CA ASN A 141 -7.07 2.31 3.64
C ASN A 141 -8.18 3.24 3.13
N GLU A 142 -8.14 4.53 3.49
CA GLU A 142 -9.07 5.56 3.00
C GLU A 142 -9.04 5.76 1.48
N LYS A 143 -7.91 5.43 0.82
CA LYS A 143 -7.80 5.46 -0.66
C LYS A 143 -8.55 4.31 -1.31
N PHE A 144 -8.66 3.16 -0.64
CA PHE A 144 -9.47 2.03 -1.09
C PHE A 144 -10.93 2.26 -0.68
N SER A 145 -11.55 3.19 -1.40
CA SER A 145 -12.94 3.57 -1.14
C SER A 145 -13.93 2.57 -1.73
N ASN A 146 -15.15 2.50 -1.17
CA ASN A 146 -16.30 1.78 -1.76
C ASN A 146 -16.81 2.46 -3.06
N LYS A 147 -16.00 3.31 -3.70
CA LYS A 147 -16.36 3.92 -4.98
C LYS A 147 -16.31 2.84 -6.05
N GLU A 148 -17.19 2.98 -7.03
CA GLU A 148 -17.25 2.08 -8.17
C GLU A 148 -15.87 2.00 -8.85
N PRO A 149 -15.34 0.79 -9.07
CA PRO A 149 -14.06 0.60 -9.75
C PRO A 149 -14.16 1.12 -11.19
N CYS A 150 -13.04 1.61 -11.72
CA CYS A 150 -12.98 2.10 -13.10
C CYS A 150 -13.96 3.25 -13.40
N VAL A 151 -14.18 4.14 -12.43
CA VAL A 151 -14.92 5.40 -12.63
C VAL A 151 -14.03 6.56 -12.19
N ASN A 152 -13.97 7.66 -12.95
CA ASN A 152 -13.22 8.88 -12.59
C ASN A 152 -11.79 8.61 -12.11
N LYS A 153 -11.03 7.76 -12.81
CA LYS A 153 -9.65 7.40 -12.44
C LYS A 153 -9.53 6.69 -11.08
N ASN A 154 -10.57 5.97 -10.67
CA ASN A 154 -10.52 5.17 -9.45
C ASN A 154 -9.74 3.87 -9.65
N TYR A 155 -8.44 3.93 -9.35
CA TYR A 155 -7.49 2.81 -9.52
C TYR A 155 -7.24 2.03 -8.21
N TRP A 156 -7.96 2.40 -7.17
CA TRP A 156 -7.83 1.89 -5.81
C TRP A 156 -9.22 1.48 -5.35
N PHE A 157 -9.51 0.19 -5.37
CA PHE A 157 -10.85 -0.30 -5.09
C PHE A 157 -10.81 -1.58 -4.28
N VAL A 158 -11.95 -1.97 -3.74
CA VAL A 158 -12.10 -3.21 -2.98
C VAL A 158 -12.77 -4.26 -3.87
N TRP A 159 -12.16 -5.44 -3.98
CA TRP A 159 -12.70 -6.60 -4.68
C TRP A 159 -12.68 -7.80 -3.73
N ASN A 160 -13.84 -8.40 -3.46
CA ASN A 160 -13.98 -9.53 -2.51
C ASN A 160 -13.26 -9.31 -1.16
N GLY A 161 -13.29 -8.08 -0.64
CA GLY A 161 -12.61 -7.71 0.62
C GLY A 161 -11.09 -7.52 0.51
N ILE A 162 -10.51 -7.63 -0.68
CA ILE A 162 -9.11 -7.37 -1.00
C ILE A 162 -8.98 -5.95 -1.56
N ASN A 163 -7.96 -5.23 -1.14
CA ASN A 163 -7.60 -3.92 -1.65
C ASN A 163 -6.82 -4.09 -2.97
N ILE A 164 -7.38 -3.61 -4.08
CA ILE A 164 -6.79 -3.67 -5.41
C ILE A 164 -6.22 -2.32 -5.80
N ARG A 165 -4.97 -2.31 -6.26
CA ARG A 165 -4.31 -1.11 -6.79
C ARG A 165 -3.72 -1.40 -8.17
N LEU A 166 -4.11 -0.59 -9.15
CA LEU A 166 -3.43 -0.59 -10.45
C LEU A 166 -2.22 0.35 -10.38
N TYR A 167 -1.09 -0.15 -10.85
CA TYR A 167 0.17 0.57 -10.90
C TYR A 167 0.85 0.36 -12.25
N ASP A 168 1.11 1.47 -12.90
CA ASP A 168 1.36 1.64 -14.33
C ASP A 168 2.82 2.02 -14.63
N ILE A 169 3.73 1.74 -13.70
CA ILE A 169 5.12 2.22 -13.72
C ILE A 169 5.86 1.95 -15.04
N TYR A 170 5.49 0.91 -15.79
CA TYR A 170 6.12 0.55 -17.06
C TYR A 170 5.23 0.75 -18.31
N ALA A 171 3.97 1.14 -18.15
CA ALA A 171 3.09 1.53 -19.25
C ALA A 171 3.14 3.07 -19.38
N LYS A 172 4.00 3.58 -20.27
CA LYS A 172 4.20 5.03 -20.40
C LYS A 172 2.94 5.73 -20.90
N ASN A 173 2.48 6.73 -20.16
CA ASN A 173 1.52 7.75 -20.57
C ASN A 173 0.25 7.20 -21.24
N LEU A 174 -0.42 6.22 -20.60
CA LEU A 174 -1.73 5.81 -21.11
C LEU A 174 -2.69 7.00 -21.04
N THR A 175 -3.51 7.18 -22.07
CA THR A 175 -4.61 8.16 -22.04
C THR A 175 -5.69 7.70 -21.06
N ASP A 176 -6.57 8.61 -20.66
CA ASP A 176 -7.69 8.28 -19.76
C ASP A 176 -8.54 7.11 -20.30
N LYS A 177 -8.79 7.06 -21.61
CA LYS A 177 -9.52 5.96 -22.25
C LYS A 177 -8.74 4.64 -22.18
N GLN A 178 -7.44 4.67 -22.43
CA GLN A 178 -6.59 3.47 -22.36
C GLN A 178 -6.49 2.93 -20.92
N TYR A 179 -6.38 3.81 -19.92
CA TYR A 179 -6.43 3.41 -18.51
C TYR A 179 -7.75 2.75 -18.14
N MET A 180 -8.87 3.26 -18.66
CA MET A 180 -10.19 2.68 -18.41
C MET A 180 -10.26 1.25 -18.95
N ASP A 181 -9.77 1.02 -20.17
CA ASP A 181 -9.69 -0.32 -20.75
C ASP A 181 -8.76 -1.25 -19.94
N VAL A 182 -7.63 -0.75 -19.45
CA VAL A 182 -6.77 -1.50 -18.52
C VAL A 182 -7.53 -1.86 -17.23
N CYS A 183 -8.30 -0.93 -16.68
CA CYS A 183 -9.08 -1.16 -15.47
C CYS A 183 -10.18 -2.20 -15.67
N PHE A 184 -10.92 -2.12 -16.77
CA PHE A 184 -11.92 -3.14 -17.11
C PHE A 184 -11.29 -4.50 -17.40
N THR A 185 -10.11 -4.52 -18.00
CA THR A 185 -9.32 -5.74 -18.19
C THR A 185 -8.95 -6.35 -16.84
N ALA A 186 -8.50 -5.54 -15.87
CA ALA A 186 -8.21 -6.01 -14.52
C ALA A 186 -9.45 -6.61 -13.84
N LEU A 187 -10.61 -5.95 -13.94
CA LEU A 187 -11.88 -6.46 -13.41
C LEU A 187 -12.30 -7.78 -14.05
N LYS A 188 -12.15 -7.93 -15.37
CA LYS A 188 -12.43 -9.21 -16.06
C LYS A 188 -11.51 -10.32 -15.57
N ILE A 189 -10.21 -10.06 -15.43
CA ILE A 189 -9.26 -11.06 -14.92
C ILE A 189 -9.63 -11.45 -13.48
N LEU A 190 -9.89 -10.46 -12.60
CA LEU A 190 -10.31 -10.69 -11.22
C LEU A 190 -11.58 -11.56 -11.16
N ASN A 191 -12.62 -11.21 -11.91
CA ASN A 191 -13.93 -11.85 -11.79
C ASN A 191 -14.05 -13.17 -12.56
N GLU A 192 -13.36 -13.32 -13.69
CA GLU A 192 -13.57 -14.46 -14.60
C GLU A 192 -12.40 -15.46 -14.60
N LYS A 193 -11.18 -15.01 -14.29
CA LYS A 193 -9.96 -15.83 -14.44
C LYS A 193 -9.37 -16.25 -13.11
N ILE A 194 -9.37 -15.35 -12.11
CA ILE A 194 -8.92 -15.64 -10.76
C ILE A 194 -10.02 -16.40 -10.02
N LYS A 195 -9.63 -17.44 -9.28
CA LYS A 195 -10.57 -18.29 -8.56
C LYS A 195 -10.22 -18.35 -7.08
N GLU A 196 -11.22 -18.16 -6.24
CA GLU A 196 -11.10 -18.51 -4.83
C GLU A 196 -11.13 -20.03 -4.68
N ILE A 197 -10.33 -20.57 -3.76
CA ILE A 197 -10.39 -21.96 -3.35
C ILE A 197 -10.49 -22.07 -1.83
N HIS A 198 -11.06 -23.17 -1.38
CA HIS A 198 -11.28 -23.45 0.03
C HIS A 198 -10.68 -24.81 0.39
N TYR A 199 -10.54 -25.08 1.68
CA TYR A 199 -10.11 -26.39 2.15
C TYR A 199 -11.06 -27.49 1.70
N VAL A 200 -10.49 -28.66 1.44
CA VAL A 200 -11.23 -29.90 1.22
C VAL A 200 -11.39 -30.55 2.60
N ASN A 201 -12.62 -30.64 3.09
CA ASN A 201 -12.92 -31.33 4.35
C ASN A 201 -12.52 -32.81 4.30
#